data_AF-A0A963QS24-F1
#
_entry.id   AF-A0A963QS24-F1
#
_cell.length_a   1.000
_cell.length_b   1.000
_cell.length_c   1.000
_cell.angle_alpha   90.00
_cell.angle_beta   90.00
_cell.angle_gamma   90.00
#
_symmetry.space_group_name_H-M   'P 1'
#
loop_
_entity.id
_entity.type
_entity.pdbx_description
1 polymer ?
#
loop_
_entity_poly.entity_id
_entity_poly.type
_entity_poly.pdbx_seq_one_letter_code
_entity_poly.pdbx_strand_id
1 'polypeptide(L)'
;MTLPVEEQRQARVARNLIREAGGLEPAAEHVGKGKSQLGRYQSAHEPDSITLRDIELLEGVTHGKAGHPIVTRYLAQQAGYALVRLPTAVPHGNELLQLVARQAKESGDITQGVIAALDDQSVDLGEVRALRREVAELIDAAVAMDAHLAAYEQELS
;
A
#
# COMPACT_ATOMS: atom_id res chain seq x y z
N MET A 1 -32.15 3.42 5.56
CA MET A 1 -31.83 2.66 4.35
C MET A 1 -30.32 2.43 4.34
N THR A 2 -29.84 1.22 4.05
CA THR A 2 -28.40 0.95 3.90
C THR A 2 -27.97 1.26 2.47
N LEU A 3 -26.79 1.86 2.31
CA LEU A 3 -26.23 2.17 1.00
C LEU A 3 -25.93 0.89 0.19
N PRO A 4 -25.74 0.97 -1.13
CA PRO A 4 -25.17 -0.11 -1.92
C PRO A 4 -23.86 -0.65 -1.33
N VAL A 5 -23.56 -1.93 -1.59
CA VAL A 5 -22.39 -2.62 -1.02
C VAL A 5 -21.08 -1.86 -1.29
N GLU A 6 -20.93 -1.27 -2.47
CA GLU A 6 -19.72 -0.54 -2.85
C GLU A 6 -19.55 0.76 -2.04
N GLU A 7 -20.61 1.54 -1.88
CA GLU A 7 -20.60 2.74 -1.03
C GLU A 7 -20.33 2.39 0.44
N GLN A 8 -20.83 1.25 0.92
CA GLN A 8 -20.47 0.76 2.26
C GLN A 8 -18.98 0.40 2.38
N ARG A 9 -18.34 -0.11 1.31
CA ARG A 9 -16.89 -0.35 1.27
C ARG A 9 -16.13 0.96 1.34
N GLN A 10 -16.53 1.96 0.56
CA GLN A 10 -15.94 3.29 0.58
C GLN A 10 -16.05 3.94 1.97
N ALA A 11 -17.23 3.88 2.60
CA ALA A 11 -17.44 4.37 3.96
C ALA A 11 -16.54 3.66 5.00
N ARG A 12 -16.30 2.35 4.84
CA ARG A 12 -15.36 1.61 5.70
C ARG A 12 -13.91 2.05 5.49
N VAL A 13 -13.51 2.34 4.25
CA VAL A 13 -12.16 2.85 3.96
C VAL A 13 -11.98 4.25 4.54
N ALA A 14 -12.97 5.14 4.38
CA ALA A 14 -12.98 6.46 5.01
C ALA A 14 -12.88 6.36 6.54
N ARG A 15 -13.61 5.42 7.16
CA ARG A 15 -13.51 5.14 8.60
C ARG A 15 -12.10 4.75 9.02
N ASN A 16 -11.44 3.89 8.25
CA ASN A 16 -10.08 3.47 8.54
C ASN A 16 -9.12 4.65 8.44
N LEU A 17 -9.24 5.48 7.39
CA LEU A 17 -8.43 6.68 7.22
C LEU A 17 -8.60 7.65 8.39
N ILE A 18 -9.84 7.95 8.80
CA ILE A 18 -10.14 8.82 9.95
C ILE A 18 -9.58 8.22 11.24
N ARG A 19 -9.69 6.90 11.44
CA ARG A 19 -9.13 6.22 12.61
C ARG A 19 -7.62 6.35 12.68
N GLU A 20 -6.91 6.07 11.59
CA GLU A 20 -5.44 6.18 11.56
C GLU A 20 -4.97 7.64 11.69
N ALA A 21 -5.79 8.60 11.30
CA ALA A 21 -5.54 10.04 11.51
C ALA A 21 -5.77 10.49 12.98
N GLY A 22 -6.09 9.58 13.90
CA GLY A 22 -6.32 9.89 15.32
C GLY A 22 -7.79 10.05 15.71
N GLY A 23 -8.73 9.75 14.81
CA GLY A 23 -10.17 9.85 15.05
C GLY A 23 -10.80 11.12 14.47
N LEU A 24 -12.09 11.31 14.74
CA LEU A 24 -12.90 12.37 14.11
C LEU A 24 -12.42 13.79 14.42
N GLU A 25 -11.92 14.04 15.62
CA GLU A 25 -11.52 15.38 16.05
C GLU A 25 -10.18 15.83 15.44
N PRO A 26 -9.09 15.05 15.53
CA PRO A 26 -7.87 15.38 14.80
C PRO A 26 -8.08 15.44 13.28
N ALA A 27 -8.85 14.50 12.72
CA ALA A 27 -9.16 14.50 11.30
C ALA A 27 -9.92 15.77 10.87
N ALA A 28 -10.87 16.24 11.69
CA ALA A 28 -11.64 17.47 11.46
C ALA A 28 -10.74 18.70 11.38
N GLU A 29 -9.76 18.80 12.29
CA GLU A 29 -8.78 19.89 12.30
C GLU A 29 -7.91 19.87 11.05
N HIS A 30 -7.41 18.69 10.64
CA HIS A 30 -6.56 18.55 9.46
C HIS A 30 -7.25 18.96 8.15
N VAL A 31 -8.53 18.61 7.98
CA VAL A 31 -9.27 18.92 6.74
C VAL A 31 -10.07 20.22 6.82
N GLY A 32 -10.13 20.87 7.99
CA GLY A 32 -10.91 22.08 8.22
C GLY A 32 -12.43 21.89 8.11
N LYS A 33 -12.96 20.72 8.52
CA LYS A 33 -14.40 20.40 8.45
C LYS A 33 -14.94 19.99 9.81
N GLY A 34 -16.25 20.13 10.02
CA GLY A 34 -16.89 19.72 11.27
C GLY A 34 -16.93 18.20 11.47
N LYS A 35 -16.90 17.74 12.73
CA LYS A 35 -16.98 16.32 13.11
C LYS A 35 -18.20 15.60 12.52
N SER A 36 -19.34 16.30 12.43
CA SER A 36 -20.55 15.74 11.81
C SER A 36 -20.38 15.43 10.33
N GLN A 37 -19.68 16.29 9.57
CA GLN A 37 -19.40 16.06 8.15
C GLN A 37 -18.52 14.82 7.95
N LEU A 38 -17.44 14.69 8.71
CA LEU A 38 -16.59 13.49 8.69
C LEU A 38 -17.33 12.23 9.16
N GLY A 39 -18.25 12.39 10.12
CA GLY A 39 -19.13 11.32 10.58
C GLY A 39 -19.98 10.73 9.46
N ARG A 40 -20.46 11.58 8.54
CA ARG A 40 -21.22 11.13 7.35
C ARG A 40 -20.36 10.36 6.37
N TYR A 41 -19.13 10.80 6.11
CA TYR A 41 -18.22 10.11 5.17
C TYR A 41 -17.92 8.66 5.54
N GLN A 42 -17.95 8.33 6.84
CA GLN A 42 -17.72 6.98 7.33
C GLN A 42 -19.01 6.21 7.65
N SER A 43 -20.18 6.75 7.28
CA SER A 43 -21.49 6.16 7.53
C SER A 43 -21.87 5.15 6.44
N ALA A 44 -22.43 4.01 6.83
CA ALA A 44 -23.00 3.03 5.89
C ALA A 44 -24.44 3.38 5.46
N HIS A 45 -24.95 4.53 5.91
CA HIS A 45 -26.35 4.95 5.75
C HIS A 45 -26.49 6.32 5.08
N GLU A 46 -25.39 7.07 4.90
CA GLU A 46 -25.41 8.42 4.33
C GLU A 46 -24.52 8.46 3.09
N PRO A 47 -25.04 8.87 1.91
CA PRO A 47 -24.31 8.82 0.64
C PRO A 47 -23.29 9.97 0.49
N ASP A 48 -22.63 10.35 1.58
CA ASP A 48 -21.67 11.44 1.62
C ASP A 48 -20.25 10.91 1.41
N SER A 49 -19.41 11.65 0.69
CA SER A 49 -18.08 11.18 0.26
C SER A 49 -16.98 12.15 0.65
N ILE A 50 -15.85 11.60 1.07
CA ILE A 50 -14.64 12.37 1.32
C ILE A 50 -14.11 12.96 0.00
N THR A 51 -13.68 14.22 0.03
CA THR A 51 -13.15 14.87 -1.19
C THR A 51 -11.69 14.46 -1.43
N LEU A 52 -11.21 14.58 -2.67
CA LEU A 52 -9.80 14.29 -3.00
C LEU A 52 -8.83 15.08 -2.10
N ARG A 53 -9.10 16.37 -1.89
CA ARG A 53 -8.29 17.23 -1.01
C ARG A 53 -8.25 16.73 0.44
N ASP A 54 -9.38 16.25 0.97
CA ASP A 54 -9.42 15.71 2.33
C ASP A 54 -8.60 14.41 2.41
N ILE A 55 -8.68 13.57 1.38
CA ILE A 55 -7.88 12.33 1.28
C ILE A 55 -6.40 12.68 1.32
N GLU A 56 -5.93 13.61 0.49
CA GLU A 56 -4.51 14.02 0.46
C GLU A 56 -4.01 14.50 1.84
N LEU A 57 -4.80 15.34 2.52
CA LEU A 57 -4.46 15.85 3.85
C LEU A 57 -4.39 14.73 4.90
N LEU A 58 -5.39 13.85 4.92
CA LEU A 58 -5.44 12.74 5.88
C LEU A 58 -4.39 11.65 5.58
N GLU A 59 -4.13 11.36 4.30
CA GLU A 59 -3.05 10.43 3.94
C GLU A 59 -1.69 11.01 4.33
N GLY A 60 -1.48 12.31 4.19
CA GLY A 60 -0.25 12.99 4.63
C GLY A 60 0.05 12.79 6.13
N VAL A 61 -0.96 12.89 6.99
CA VAL A 61 -0.78 12.72 8.46
C VAL A 61 -0.83 11.27 8.93
N THR A 62 -1.25 10.33 8.08
CA THR A 62 -1.22 8.89 8.36
C THR A 62 0.03 8.20 7.83
N HIS A 63 1.02 8.97 7.38
CA HIS A 63 2.30 8.44 6.94
C HIS A 63 2.94 7.53 8.01
N GLY A 64 3.44 6.36 7.58
CA GLY A 64 4.04 5.36 8.47
C GLY A 64 3.04 4.55 9.32
N LYS A 65 1.73 4.81 9.21
CA LYS A 65 0.69 3.99 9.86
C LYS A 65 0.36 2.76 9.02
N ALA A 66 -0.25 1.77 9.67
CA ALA A 66 -0.64 0.52 9.02
C ALA A 66 -1.60 0.79 7.85
N GLY A 67 -1.27 0.26 6.67
CA GLY A 67 -2.10 0.38 5.47
C GLY A 67 -1.96 1.69 4.70
N HIS A 68 -1.16 2.66 5.16
CA HIS A 68 -0.87 3.88 4.41
C HIS A 68 -0.23 3.58 3.03
N PRO A 69 -0.59 4.31 1.96
CA PRO A 69 -1.74 5.22 1.85
C PRO A 69 -3.07 4.43 1.75
N ILE A 70 -4.07 4.77 2.57
CA ILE A 70 -5.23 3.90 2.82
C ILE A 70 -6.25 3.95 1.68
N VAL A 71 -6.67 5.14 1.26
CA VAL A 71 -7.64 5.34 0.18
C VAL A 71 -6.98 5.11 -1.17
N THR A 72 -5.76 5.62 -1.36
CA THR A 72 -5.03 5.44 -2.62
C THR A 72 -4.80 3.95 -2.90
N ARG A 73 -4.43 3.15 -1.88
CA ARG A 73 -4.30 1.70 -2.03
C ARG A 73 -5.62 1.01 -2.33
N TYR A 74 -6.71 1.45 -1.71
CA TYR A 74 -8.04 0.95 -2.02
C TYR A 74 -8.41 1.19 -3.48
N LEU A 75 -8.24 2.41 -3.98
CA LEU A 75 -8.56 2.78 -5.36
C LEU A 75 -7.70 2.02 -6.37
N ALA A 76 -6.39 1.88 -6.10
CA ALA A 76 -5.50 1.08 -6.93
C ALA A 76 -5.99 -0.39 -7.02
N GLN A 77 -6.36 -0.99 -5.88
CA GLN A 77 -6.87 -2.36 -5.86
C GLN A 77 -8.19 -2.52 -6.64
N GLN A 78 -9.12 -1.56 -6.53
CA GLN A 78 -10.35 -1.60 -7.31
C GLN A 78 -10.10 -1.47 -8.82
N ALA A 79 -9.04 -0.77 -9.20
CA ALA A 79 -8.61 -0.62 -10.58
C ALA A 79 -7.72 -1.77 -11.09
N GLY A 80 -7.45 -2.81 -10.27
CA GLY A 80 -6.61 -3.94 -10.65
C GLY A 80 -5.10 -3.68 -10.56
N TYR A 81 -4.69 -2.63 -9.85
CA TYR A 81 -3.29 -2.28 -9.61
C TYR A 81 -2.84 -2.59 -8.18
N ALA A 82 -1.55 -2.80 -8.01
CA ALA A 82 -0.89 -2.85 -6.71
C ALA A 82 -0.03 -1.59 -6.53
N LEU A 83 -0.07 -0.99 -5.33
CA LEU A 83 0.85 0.08 -4.96
C LEU A 83 2.09 -0.49 -4.29
N VAL A 84 3.24 -0.25 -4.91
CA VAL A 84 4.57 -0.53 -4.38
C VAL A 84 5.23 0.78 -3.97
N ARG A 85 5.97 0.76 -2.86
CA ARG A 85 6.67 1.94 -2.36
C ARG A 85 7.95 2.15 -3.17
N LEU A 86 8.19 3.38 -3.61
CA LEU A 86 9.47 3.75 -4.21
C LEU A 86 10.59 3.79 -3.15
N PRO A 87 11.84 3.48 -3.53
CA PRO A 87 12.97 3.61 -2.62
C PRO A 87 13.15 5.07 -2.18
N THR A 88 13.54 5.28 -0.92
CA THR A 88 13.75 6.62 -0.36
C THR A 88 15.06 7.27 -0.81
N ALA A 89 15.98 6.47 -1.34
CA ALA A 89 17.23 6.92 -1.94
C ALA A 89 17.38 6.23 -3.29
N VAL A 90 17.72 7.00 -4.33
CA VAL A 90 18.19 6.44 -5.59
C VAL A 90 19.64 6.01 -5.32
N PRO A 91 19.95 4.71 -5.39
CA PRO A 91 21.29 4.28 -5.07
C PRO A 91 22.25 4.63 -6.25
N HIS A 92 23.57 4.61 -6.04
CA HIS A 92 24.53 5.11 -7.07
C HIS A 92 25.61 4.07 -7.41
N GLY A 93 26.00 3.99 -8.68
CA GLY A 93 27.16 3.20 -9.13
C GLY A 93 27.02 1.69 -8.96
N ASN A 94 27.96 1.05 -8.25
CA ASN A 94 28.09 -0.41 -8.12
C ASN A 94 26.92 -1.10 -7.37
N GLU A 95 25.95 -0.33 -6.88
CA GLU A 95 24.77 -0.84 -6.18
C GLU A 95 23.82 -1.63 -7.09
N LEU A 96 23.85 -1.40 -8.42
CA LEU A 96 23.06 -2.19 -9.36
C LEU A 96 23.41 -3.69 -9.32
N LEU A 97 24.71 -4.02 -9.22
CA LEU A 97 25.15 -5.43 -9.11
C LEU A 97 24.66 -6.07 -7.80
N GLN A 98 24.59 -5.30 -6.71
CA GLN A 98 24.06 -5.77 -5.43
C GLN A 98 22.56 -6.04 -5.54
N LEU A 99 21.81 -5.19 -6.24
CA LEU A 99 20.39 -5.40 -6.50
C LEU A 99 20.13 -6.62 -7.37
N VAL A 100 20.98 -6.87 -8.39
CA VAL A 100 20.91 -8.10 -9.19
C VAL A 100 21.15 -9.34 -8.32
N ALA A 101 22.19 -9.31 -7.46
CA ALA A 101 22.46 -10.41 -6.55
C ALA A 101 21.31 -10.66 -5.56
N ARG A 102 20.72 -9.59 -5.00
CA ARG A 102 19.56 -9.67 -4.11
C ARG A 102 18.33 -10.23 -4.83
N GLN A 103 18.04 -9.74 -6.03
CA GLN A 103 16.93 -10.24 -6.87
C GLN A 103 17.09 -11.75 -7.15
N ALA A 104 18.30 -12.21 -7.48
CA ALA A 104 18.59 -13.62 -7.69
C ALA A 104 18.40 -14.46 -6.42
N LYS A 105 18.84 -13.95 -5.26
CA LYS A 105 18.64 -14.59 -3.95
C LYS A 105 17.14 -14.75 -3.64
N GLU A 106 16.37 -13.66 -3.65
CA GLU A 106 14.95 -13.73 -3.28
C GLU A 106 14.14 -14.61 -4.25
N SER A 107 14.52 -14.63 -5.53
CA SER A 107 13.91 -15.56 -6.51
C SER A 107 14.21 -17.03 -6.16
N GLY A 108 15.41 -17.32 -5.68
CA GLY A 108 15.80 -18.65 -5.18
C GLY A 108 15.02 -19.03 -3.92
N ASP A 109 14.89 -18.11 -2.97
CA ASP A 109 14.18 -18.33 -1.70
C ASP A 109 12.68 -18.59 -1.94
N ILE A 110 12.04 -17.84 -2.85
CA ILE A 110 10.66 -18.11 -3.30
C ILE A 110 10.55 -19.50 -3.93
N THR A 111 11.47 -19.84 -4.84
CA THR A 111 11.45 -21.14 -5.55
C THR A 111 11.55 -22.30 -4.55
N GLN A 112 12.50 -22.23 -3.62
CA GLN A 112 12.67 -23.24 -2.58
C GLN A 112 11.47 -23.33 -1.65
N GLY A 113 10.92 -22.18 -1.23
CA GLY A 113 9.74 -22.14 -0.37
C GLY A 113 8.51 -22.74 -1.04
N VAL A 114 8.31 -22.51 -2.35
CA VAL A 114 7.19 -23.11 -3.10
C VAL A 114 7.36 -24.61 -3.23
N ILE A 115 8.58 -25.09 -3.52
CA ILE A 115 8.87 -26.52 -3.60
C ILE A 115 8.58 -27.19 -2.25
N ALA A 116 9.07 -26.62 -1.15
CA ALA A 116 8.87 -27.14 0.19
C ALA A 116 7.39 -27.19 0.58
N ALA A 117 6.64 -26.10 0.34
CA ALA A 117 5.23 -26.02 0.68
C ALA A 117 4.32 -26.96 -0.16
N LEU A 118 4.82 -27.47 -1.28
CA LEU A 118 4.10 -28.42 -2.12
C LEU A 118 4.49 -29.88 -1.87
N ASP A 119 5.52 -30.14 -1.04
CA ASP A 119 6.06 -31.48 -0.78
C ASP A 119 5.04 -32.38 -0.04
N ASP A 120 4.31 -31.82 0.92
CA ASP A 120 3.27 -32.52 1.68
C ASP A 120 1.86 -32.41 1.07
N GLN A 121 1.76 -31.82 -0.13
CA GLN A 121 0.52 -31.52 -0.86
C GLN A 121 -0.48 -30.62 -0.12
N SER A 122 -0.06 -29.90 0.92
CA SER A 122 -0.93 -29.06 1.74
C SER A 122 -0.24 -27.78 2.19
N VAL A 123 -0.45 -26.69 1.45
CA VAL A 123 0.08 -25.38 1.83
C VAL A 123 -0.65 -24.82 3.06
N ASP A 124 0.09 -24.52 4.13
CA ASP A 124 -0.45 -23.91 5.34
C ASP A 124 -0.38 -22.37 5.35
N LEU A 125 -1.06 -21.74 6.32
CA LEU A 125 -1.13 -20.27 6.41
C LEU A 125 0.23 -19.63 6.75
N GLY A 126 1.08 -20.31 7.51
CA GLY A 126 2.44 -19.89 7.84
C GLY A 126 3.33 -19.86 6.60
N GLU A 127 3.26 -20.90 5.78
CA GLU A 127 3.98 -21.01 4.51
C GLU A 127 3.56 -19.93 3.51
N VAL A 128 2.25 -19.72 3.34
CA VAL A 128 1.73 -18.61 2.51
C VAL A 128 2.27 -17.27 3.00
N ARG A 129 2.30 -17.04 4.31
CA ARG A 129 2.81 -15.77 4.88
C ARG A 129 4.30 -15.60 4.64
N ALA A 130 5.09 -16.67 4.81
CA ALA A 130 6.52 -16.65 4.53
C ALA A 130 6.79 -16.35 3.05
N LEU A 131 6.16 -17.11 2.14
CA LEU A 131 6.28 -16.90 0.69
C LEU A 131 5.86 -15.50 0.26
N ARG A 132 4.77 -14.97 0.83
CA ARG A 132 4.33 -13.59 0.54
C ARG A 132 5.32 -12.53 1.00
N ARG A 133 6.09 -12.79 2.06
CA ARG A 133 7.18 -11.90 2.48
C ARG A 133 8.33 -11.97 1.49
N GLU A 134 8.77 -13.17 1.08
CA GLU A 134 9.83 -13.32 0.08
C GLU A 134 9.46 -12.64 -1.25
N VAL A 135 8.20 -12.77 -1.70
CA VAL A 135 7.67 -12.06 -2.87
C VAL A 135 7.71 -10.54 -2.69
N ALA A 136 7.39 -10.03 -1.50
CA ALA A 136 7.47 -8.59 -1.22
C ALA A 136 8.92 -8.10 -1.27
N GLU A 137 9.88 -8.87 -0.75
CA GLU A 137 11.31 -8.54 -0.80
C GLU A 137 11.85 -8.52 -2.24
N LEU A 138 11.40 -9.45 -3.09
CA LEU A 138 11.70 -9.46 -4.52
C LEU A 138 11.13 -8.22 -5.23
N ILE A 139 9.88 -7.85 -4.95
CA ILE A 139 9.24 -6.64 -5.49
C ILE A 139 10.03 -5.39 -5.09
N ASP A 140 10.44 -5.29 -3.82
CA ASP A 140 11.23 -4.15 -3.33
C ASP A 140 12.58 -4.06 -4.05
N ALA A 141 13.26 -5.20 -4.27
CA ALA A 141 14.51 -5.24 -5.03
C ALA A 141 14.31 -4.81 -6.49
N ALA A 142 13.22 -5.26 -7.13
CA ALA A 142 12.89 -4.90 -8.51
C ALA A 142 12.57 -3.41 -8.65
N VAL A 143 11.80 -2.83 -7.73
CA VAL A 143 11.48 -1.39 -7.75
C VAL A 143 12.72 -0.53 -7.46
N ALA A 144 13.62 -0.97 -6.57
CA ALA A 144 14.90 -0.30 -6.38
C ALA A 144 15.75 -0.31 -7.67
N MET A 145 15.78 -1.45 -8.37
CA MET A 145 16.49 -1.60 -9.63
C MET A 145 15.91 -0.71 -10.73
N ASP A 146 14.58 -0.65 -10.86
CA ASP A 146 13.90 0.22 -11.82
C ASP A 146 14.22 1.70 -11.56
N ALA A 147 14.17 2.14 -10.29
CA ALA A 147 14.50 3.51 -9.90
C ALA A 147 15.94 3.90 -10.26
N HIS A 148 16.90 2.97 -10.12
CA HIS A 148 18.27 3.18 -10.58
C HIS A 148 18.40 3.36 -12.09
N LEU A 149 17.74 2.49 -12.85
CA LEU A 149 17.78 2.55 -14.31
C LEU A 149 17.15 3.84 -14.82
N ALA A 150 16.04 4.27 -14.21
CA ALA A 150 15.40 5.55 -14.50
C ALA A 150 16.33 6.74 -14.21
N ALA A 151 17.15 6.67 -13.15
CA ALA A 151 18.12 7.71 -12.86
C ALA A 151 19.26 7.77 -13.90
N TYR A 152 19.75 6.62 -14.36
CA TYR A 152 20.72 6.57 -15.47
C TYR A 152 20.14 7.13 -16.77
N GLU A 153 18.89 6.83 -17.08
CA GLU A 153 18.21 7.37 -18.26
C GLU A 153 18.17 8.91 -18.23
N GLN A 154 17.93 9.51 -17.07
CA GLN A 154 17.93 10.96 -16.88
C GLN A 154 19.31 11.60 -17.01
N GLU A 155 20.38 10.94 -16.55
CA GLU A 155 21.76 11.45 -16.66
C GLU A 155 22.30 11.41 -18.11
N LEU A 156 21.79 10.47 -18.92
CA LEU A 156 22.21 10.28 -20.32
C LEU A 156 21.41 11.12 -21.33
N SER A 157 20.29 11.72 -20.92
CA SER A 157 19.39 12.55 -21.74
C SER A 157 19.79 14.02 -21.75
#